data_AF-A0A2S3ZEE9-F1
#
_entry.id   AF-A0A2S3ZEE9-F1
#
_cell.length_a   1.000
_cell.length_b   1.000
_cell.length_c   1.000
_cell.angle_alpha   90.00
_cell.angle_beta   90.00
_cell.angle_gamma   90.00
#
_symmetry.space_group_name_H-M   'P 1'
#
loop_
_entity.id
_entity.type
_entity.pdbx_description
1 polymer ?
#
loop_
_entity_poly.entity_id
_entity_poly.type
_entity_poly.pdbx_seq_one_letter_code
_entity_poly.pdbx_strand_id
1 'polypeptide(L)'
;MTPRPTHYKDRHITFATMHGKEHLACDIFRDVLGATVTAPEGLDTDQFGTFAGDIPRTLTPRDAARVKARLGMQIAGTTLGLASEGSFSATFGPVEHMEILLFIDDDLGLELIEGTLTASPSQEATPSPLHHKPDVTVKRSASPPKE
;
A
#
# COMPACT_ATOMS: atom_id res chain seq x y z
N MET A 1 -25.68 28.88 -8.88
CA MET A 1 -25.39 28.80 -7.44
C MET A 1 -23.89 28.92 -7.31
N THR A 2 -23.36 30.03 -6.77
CA THR A 2 -21.91 30.20 -6.61
C THR A 2 -21.47 29.26 -5.48
N PRO A 3 -20.48 28.38 -5.68
CA PRO A 3 -20.01 27.51 -4.60
C PRO A 3 -19.53 28.38 -3.44
N ARG A 4 -19.93 28.01 -2.23
CA ARG A 4 -19.53 28.71 -1.01
C ARG A 4 -18.01 28.52 -0.85
N PRO A 5 -17.24 29.57 -0.54
CA PRO A 5 -15.80 29.42 -0.34
C PRO A 5 -15.55 28.42 0.78
N THR A 6 -14.67 27.46 0.49
CA THR A 6 -14.24 26.40 1.41
C THR A 6 -13.10 26.90 2.28
N HIS A 7 -12.92 26.28 3.45
CA HIS A 7 -11.77 26.57 4.33
C HIS A 7 -10.42 26.26 3.65
N TYR A 8 -10.42 25.37 2.67
CA TYR A 8 -9.23 24.87 1.98
C TYR A 8 -8.94 25.57 0.64
N LYS A 9 -9.71 26.61 0.28
CA LYS A 9 -9.50 27.33 -0.97
C LYS A 9 -8.10 27.95 -1.01
N ASP A 10 -7.40 27.76 -2.14
CA ASP A 10 -6.05 28.24 -2.41
C ASP A 10 -4.98 27.68 -1.44
N ARG A 11 -5.32 26.64 -0.66
CA ARG A 11 -4.39 25.93 0.21
C ARG A 11 -3.66 24.85 -0.54
N HIS A 12 -2.41 24.61 -0.16
CA HIS A 12 -1.57 23.55 -0.69
C HIS A 12 -1.55 22.34 0.25
N ILE A 13 -1.86 21.17 -0.30
CA ILE A 13 -1.89 19.89 0.41
C ILE A 13 -0.80 19.00 -0.15
N THR A 14 0.08 18.49 0.72
CA THR A 14 1.11 17.55 0.30
C THR A 14 0.59 16.14 0.37
N PHE A 15 0.52 15.46 -0.78
CA PHE A 15 0.21 14.04 -0.83
C PHE A 15 1.51 13.24 -0.77
N ALA A 16 1.77 12.64 0.39
CA ALA A 16 2.90 11.75 0.60
C ALA A 16 2.72 10.42 -0.14
N THR A 17 2.96 10.47 -1.45
CA THR A 17 2.91 9.34 -2.35
C THR A 17 4.02 9.42 -3.40
N MET A 18 4.33 8.29 -4.02
CA MET A 18 5.28 8.18 -5.12
C MET A 18 4.57 7.86 -6.45
N HIS A 19 5.31 7.98 -7.55
CA HIS A 19 4.93 7.50 -8.89
C HIS A 19 3.66 8.14 -9.49
N GLY A 20 3.42 9.43 -9.25
CA GLY A 20 2.35 10.17 -9.93
C GLY A 20 0.94 9.92 -9.38
N LYS A 21 0.80 9.17 -8.29
CA LYS A 21 -0.51 8.85 -7.70
C LYS A 21 -1.26 10.08 -7.18
N GLU A 22 -0.58 11.20 -6.95
CA GLU A 22 -1.19 12.47 -6.55
C GLU A 22 -2.23 12.98 -7.56
N HIS A 23 -2.08 12.63 -8.84
CA HIS A 23 -3.03 13.00 -9.89
C HIS A 23 -4.45 12.48 -9.62
N LEU A 24 -4.60 11.39 -8.86
CA LEU A 24 -5.91 10.85 -8.46
C LEU A 24 -6.65 11.79 -7.48
N ALA A 25 -5.92 12.61 -6.73
CA ALA A 25 -6.49 13.56 -5.77
C ALA A 25 -6.61 14.98 -6.35
N CYS A 26 -5.71 15.38 -7.25
CA CYS A 26 -5.63 16.77 -7.75
C CYS A 26 -6.97 17.35 -8.21
N ASP A 27 -7.68 16.66 -9.10
CA ASP A 27 -8.91 17.20 -9.70
C ASP A 27 -10.03 17.35 -8.67
N ILE A 28 -10.27 16.31 -7.86
CA ILE A 28 -11.36 16.30 -6.89
C ILE A 28 -11.10 17.33 -5.78
N PHE A 29 -9.87 17.44 -5.29
CA PHE A 29 -9.52 18.43 -4.26
C PHE A 29 -9.61 19.87 -4.80
N ARG A 30 -9.21 20.11 -6.05
CA ARG A 30 -9.39 21.42 -6.68
C ARG A 30 -10.88 21.75 -6.84
N ASP A 31 -11.65 20.83 -7.37
CA ASP A 31 -13.03 21.10 -7.78
C ASP A 31 -13.98 21.20 -6.57
N VAL A 32 -13.76 20.41 -5.52
CA VAL A 32 -14.59 20.39 -4.30
C VAL A 32 -14.06 21.35 -3.24
N LEU A 33 -12.75 21.39 -3.03
CA LEU A 33 -12.12 22.13 -1.93
C LEU A 33 -11.41 23.41 -2.37
N GLY A 34 -11.21 23.64 -3.67
CA GLY A 34 -10.40 24.77 -4.15
C GLY A 34 -8.92 24.65 -3.78
N ALA A 35 -8.46 23.47 -3.38
CA ALA A 35 -7.09 23.23 -2.91
C ALA A 35 -6.20 22.69 -4.05
N THR A 36 -4.89 22.89 -3.93
CA THR A 36 -3.90 22.24 -4.80
C THR A 36 -3.27 21.05 -4.07
N VAL A 37 -3.06 19.96 -4.80
CA VAL A 37 -2.41 18.75 -4.27
C VAL A 37 -1.14 18.49 -5.08
N THR A 38 -0.03 18.24 -4.40
CA THR A 38 1.22 17.80 -5.07
C THR A 38 1.91 16.72 -4.26
N ALA A 39 2.68 15.87 -4.94
CA ALA A 39 3.62 14.99 -4.28
C ALA A 39 4.92 15.75 -3.93
N PRO A 40 5.54 15.49 -2.77
CA PRO A 40 6.83 16.06 -2.42
C PRO A 40 7.96 15.38 -3.20
N GLU A 41 8.87 16.17 -3.76
CA GLU A 41 10.08 15.66 -4.40
C GLU A 41 11.02 15.01 -3.38
N GLY A 42 11.67 13.91 -3.76
CA GLY A 42 12.63 13.21 -2.88
C GLY A 42 12.01 12.39 -1.76
N LEU A 43 10.67 12.23 -1.73
CA LEU A 43 10.02 11.32 -0.81
C LEU A 43 10.26 9.85 -1.22
N ASP A 44 10.82 9.10 -0.28
CA ASP A 44 10.88 7.64 -0.33
C ASP A 44 9.86 7.06 0.66
N THR A 45 8.74 6.54 0.16
CA THR A 45 7.73 5.88 1.01
C THR A 45 8.06 4.43 1.32
N ASP A 46 9.00 3.83 0.59
CA ASP A 46 9.38 2.42 0.76
C ASP A 46 10.16 2.20 2.05
N GLN A 47 10.75 3.26 2.64
CA GLN A 47 11.34 3.21 3.98
C GLN A 47 10.36 2.75 5.08
N PHE A 48 9.05 2.83 4.83
CA PHE A 48 8.00 2.37 5.76
C PHE A 48 7.50 0.95 5.44
N GLY A 49 8.11 0.29 4.46
CA GLY A 49 7.80 -1.06 4.02
C GLY A 49 7.53 -1.12 2.51
N THR A 50 8.12 -2.10 1.83
CA THR A 50 7.96 -2.29 0.39
C THR A 50 6.87 -3.29 0.07
N PHE A 51 6.28 -3.19 -1.12
CA PHE A 51 5.35 -4.20 -1.62
C PHE A 51 6.00 -5.58 -1.78
N ALA A 52 7.24 -5.62 -2.32
CA ALA A 52 7.98 -6.87 -2.53
C ALA A 52 8.47 -7.55 -1.24
N GLY A 53 8.43 -6.83 -0.10
CA GLY A 53 8.81 -7.36 1.21
C GLY A 53 10.30 -7.22 1.57
N ASP A 54 11.09 -6.54 0.73
CA ASP A 54 12.50 -6.22 1.02
C ASP A 54 12.65 -5.37 2.30
N ILE A 55 11.72 -4.43 2.51
CA ILE A 55 11.62 -3.66 3.76
C ILE A 55 10.36 -4.13 4.49
N PRO A 56 10.49 -4.68 5.72
CA PRO A 56 9.34 -5.14 6.50
C PRO A 56 8.37 -4.01 6.84
N ARG A 57 7.07 -4.27 6.73
CA ARG A 57 6.02 -3.40 7.27
C ARG A 57 5.90 -3.62 8.77
N THR A 58 6.42 -2.67 9.56
CA THR A 58 6.43 -2.76 11.04
C THR A 58 5.33 -1.93 11.70
N LEU A 59 4.73 -1.00 10.96
CA LEU A 59 3.65 -0.13 11.43
C LEU A 59 2.28 -0.67 11.03
N THR A 60 1.25 -0.31 11.81
CA THR A 60 -0.13 -0.49 11.35
C THR A 60 -0.38 0.37 10.11
N PRO A 61 -1.34 0.03 9.24
CA PRO A 61 -1.62 0.84 8.04
C PRO A 61 -1.91 2.30 8.37
N ARG A 62 -2.67 2.54 9.46
CA ARG A 62 -2.95 3.89 9.97
C ARG A 62 -1.68 4.62 10.39
N ASP A 63 -0.80 3.97 11.15
CA ASP A 63 0.43 4.62 11.63
C ASP A 63 1.40 4.87 10.47
N ALA A 64 1.49 3.94 9.51
CA ALA A 64 2.27 4.13 8.29
C ALA A 64 1.76 5.32 7.47
N ALA A 65 0.45 5.42 7.23
CA ALA A 65 -0.15 6.57 6.55
C ALA A 65 0.14 7.88 7.29
N ARG A 66 0.03 7.90 8.62
CA ARG A 66 0.35 9.09 9.42
C ARG A 66 1.80 9.51 9.26
N VAL A 67 2.75 8.59 9.42
CA VAL A 67 4.18 8.91 9.33
C VAL A 67 4.53 9.35 7.90
N LYS A 68 3.95 8.73 6.87
CA LYS A 68 4.09 9.16 5.47
C LYS A 68 3.58 10.59 5.29
N ALA A 69 2.35 10.90 5.69
CA ALA A 69 1.77 12.25 5.57
C ALA A 69 2.67 13.29 6.26
N ARG A 70 3.11 13.00 7.49
CA ARG A 70 3.99 13.88 8.27
C ARG A 70 5.35 14.09 7.61
N LEU A 71 5.96 13.05 7.07
CA LEU A 71 7.21 13.19 6.33
C LEU A 71 7.03 14.03 5.07
N GLY A 72 5.95 13.79 4.31
CA GLY A 72 5.64 14.58 3.12
C GLY A 72 5.46 16.06 3.46
N MET A 73 4.67 16.36 4.48
CA MET A 73 4.48 17.73 5.00
C MET A 73 5.81 18.38 5.38
N GLN A 74 6.68 17.64 6.08
CA GLN A 74 8.00 18.13 6.49
C GLN A 74 8.89 18.45 5.27
N ILE A 75 8.93 17.57 4.27
CA ILE A 75 9.73 17.77 3.05
C ILE A 75 9.22 18.98 2.26
N ALA A 76 7.91 19.12 2.12
CA ALA A 76 7.29 20.20 1.35
C ALA A 76 7.14 21.53 2.11
N GLY A 77 7.34 21.53 3.44
CA GLY A 77 7.12 22.71 4.28
C GLY A 77 5.66 23.14 4.38
N THR A 78 4.72 22.19 4.37
CA THR A 78 3.27 22.44 4.41
C THR A 78 2.65 22.08 5.75
N THR A 79 1.47 22.65 6.04
CA THR A 79 0.67 22.33 7.25
C THR A 79 -0.49 21.37 6.97
N LEU A 80 -0.67 20.97 5.71
CA LEU A 80 -1.72 20.04 5.27
C LEU A 80 -1.09 18.83 4.58
N GLY A 81 -1.44 17.63 5.06
CA GLY A 81 -0.87 16.37 4.56
C GLY A 81 -1.93 15.36 4.17
N LEU A 82 -1.63 14.56 3.16
CA LEU A 82 -2.42 13.43 2.70
C LEU A 82 -1.52 12.20 2.54
N ALA A 83 -1.99 11.02 2.91
CA ALA A 83 -1.29 9.76 2.63
C ALA A 83 -2.29 8.63 2.47
N SER A 84 -1.93 7.63 1.66
CA SER A 84 -2.71 6.41 1.50
C SER A 84 -1.91 5.19 1.94
N GLU A 85 -2.59 4.17 2.46
CA GLU A 85 -1.99 2.88 2.76
C GLU A 85 -2.97 1.73 2.49
N GLY A 86 -2.47 0.70 1.82
CA GLY A 86 -3.18 -0.54 1.57
C GLY A 86 -2.63 -1.67 2.44
N SER A 87 -3.48 -2.59 2.87
CA SER A 87 -3.06 -3.77 3.62
C SER A 87 -3.93 -4.98 3.30
N PHE A 88 -3.30 -6.15 3.32
CA PHE A 88 -3.98 -7.43 3.17
C PHE A 88 -3.91 -8.20 4.49
N SER A 89 -5.04 -8.72 4.94
CA SER A 89 -5.13 -9.58 6.12
C SER A 89 -5.88 -10.87 5.81
N ALA A 90 -5.41 -11.98 6.38
CA ALA A 90 -6.11 -13.26 6.36
C ALA A 90 -5.76 -14.00 7.66
N THR A 91 -6.77 -14.32 8.48
CA THR A 91 -6.58 -15.13 9.70
C THR A 91 -7.10 -16.55 9.47
N PHE A 92 -8.40 -16.68 9.17
CA PHE A 92 -9.05 -17.90 8.67
C PHE A 92 -10.25 -17.47 7.83
N GLY A 93 -10.35 -17.91 6.58
CA GLY A 93 -11.40 -17.47 5.66
C GLY A 93 -10.91 -16.42 4.64
N PRO A 94 -11.81 -15.59 4.08
CA PRO A 94 -11.53 -14.73 2.93
C PRO A 94 -10.38 -13.76 3.20
N VAL A 95 -9.63 -13.43 2.14
CA VAL A 95 -8.60 -12.39 2.19
C VAL A 95 -9.29 -11.03 2.22
N GLU A 96 -8.97 -10.24 3.23
CA GLU A 96 -9.43 -8.86 3.36
C GLU A 96 -8.39 -7.92 2.78
N HIS A 97 -8.86 -6.95 1.99
CA HIS A 97 -8.06 -5.86 1.46
C HIS A 97 -8.61 -4.54 2.00
N MET A 98 -7.81 -3.86 2.81
CA MET A 98 -8.14 -2.56 3.38
C MET A 98 -7.32 -1.48 2.69
N GLU A 99 -7.98 -0.43 2.24
CA GLU A 99 -7.36 0.78 1.69
C GLU A 99 -7.80 1.97 2.53
N ILE A 100 -6.84 2.76 3.02
CA ILE A 100 -7.12 3.97 3.79
C ILE A 100 -6.51 5.20 3.14
N LEU A 101 -7.16 6.34 3.34
CA LEU A 101 -6.68 7.68 3.04
C LEU A 101 -6.73 8.51 4.33
N LEU A 102 -5.58 9.05 4.72
CA LEU A 102 -5.41 9.86 5.92
C LEU A 102 -5.11 11.30 5.53
N PHE A 103 -5.86 12.25 6.08
CA PHE A 103 -5.69 13.69 5.92
C PHE A 103 -5.34 14.34 7.26
N ILE A 104 -4.35 15.24 7.27
CA ILE A 104 -3.88 15.99 8.43
C ILE A 104 -4.01 17.48 8.15
N ASP A 105 -4.54 18.22 9.12
CA ASP A 105 -4.55 19.68 9.14
C ASP A 105 -3.98 20.18 10.47
N ASP A 106 -2.75 20.69 10.44
CA ASP A 106 -2.09 21.20 11.65
C ASP A 106 -2.64 22.53 12.13
N ASP A 107 -3.21 23.35 11.23
CA ASP A 107 -3.77 24.64 11.61
C ASP A 107 -5.03 24.46 12.45
N LEU A 108 -5.82 23.42 12.14
CA LEU A 108 -7.03 23.07 12.87
C LEU A 108 -6.85 21.96 13.91
N GLY A 109 -5.68 21.31 13.95
CA GLY A 109 -5.43 20.14 14.82
C GLY A 109 -6.28 18.93 14.46
N LEU A 110 -6.56 18.72 13.17
CA LEU A 110 -7.40 17.62 12.68
C LEU A 110 -6.58 16.48 12.09
N GLU A 111 -7.06 15.26 12.32
CA GLU A 111 -6.66 14.05 11.61
C GLU A 111 -7.92 13.29 11.20
N LEU A 112 -8.14 13.15 9.90
CA LEU A 112 -9.29 12.46 9.31
C LEU A 112 -8.80 11.22 8.56
N ILE A 113 -9.54 10.13 8.71
CA ILE A 113 -9.25 8.87 8.03
C ILE A 113 -10.52 8.37 7.39
N GLU A 114 -10.43 8.07 6.10
CA GLU A 114 -11.44 7.34 5.34
C GLU A 114 -10.85 6.03 4.85
N GLY A 115 -11.68 5.01 4.70
CA GLY A 115 -11.19 3.71 4.25
C GLY A 115 -12.27 2.81 3.68
N THR A 116 -11.83 1.84 2.89
CA THR A 116 -12.66 0.77 2.33
C THR A 116 -12.09 -0.58 2.74
N LEU A 117 -12.97 -1.53 3.04
CA LEU A 117 -12.62 -2.93 3.31
C LEU A 117 -13.33 -3.80 2.27
N THR A 118 -12.56 -4.60 1.54
CA THR A 118 -13.08 -5.54 0.54
C THR A 118 -12.66 -6.96 0.93
N ALA A 119 -13.62 -7.89 1.01
CA ALA A 119 -13.33 -9.31 1.24
C ALA A 119 -13.39 -10.10 -0.07
N SER A 120 -12.38 -10.92 -0.33
CA SER A 120 -12.33 -11.84 -1.47
C SER A 120 -12.21 -13.29 -0.97
N PRO A 121 -12.90 -14.26 -1.59
CA PRO A 121 -12.75 -15.66 -1.20
C PRO A 121 -11.30 -16.09 -1.39
N SER A 122 -10.74 -16.78 -0.38
CA SER A 122 -9.39 -17.31 -0.42
C SER A 122 -9.29 -18.33 -1.56
N GLN A 123 -8.30 -18.19 -2.45
CA GLN A 123 -8.05 -19.23 -3.44
C GLN A 123 -7.58 -20.50 -2.70
N GLU A 124 -8.42 -21.54 -2.71
CA GLU A 124 -7.99 -22.88 -2.32
C GLU A 124 -6.85 -23.30 -3.25
N ALA A 125 -5.70 -23.61 -2.67
CA ALA A 125 -4.59 -24.16 -3.43
C ALA A 125 -5.05 -25.46 -4.07
N THR A 126 -5.23 -25.48 -5.39
CA THR A 126 -5.44 -26.72 -6.13
C THR A 126 -4.23 -27.62 -5.86
N PRO A 127 -4.40 -28.84 -5.30
CA PRO A 127 -3.27 -29.72 -5.09
C PRO A 127 -2.65 -30.04 -6.45
N SER A 128 -1.35 -29.74 -6.59
CA SER A 128 -0.59 -30.15 -7.77
C SER A 128 -0.67 -31.68 -7.91
N PRO A 129 -0.89 -32.23 -9.11
CA PRO A 129 -0.86 -33.67 -9.31
C PRO A 129 0.54 -34.17 -8.93
N LEU A 130 0.58 -35.16 -8.02
CA LEU A 130 1.81 -35.84 -7.63
C LEU A 130 2.57 -36.30 -8.88
N HIS A 131 3.76 -35.76 -9.10
CA HIS A 131 4.70 -36.27 -10.08
C HIS A 131 5.16 -37.66 -9.63
N HIS A 132 4.55 -38.71 -10.18
CA HIS A 132 5.04 -40.08 -10.04
C HIS A 132 6.33 -40.20 -10.87
N LYS A 133 7.49 -40.20 -10.21
CA LYS A 133 8.75 -40.56 -10.87
C LYS A 133 8.76 -42.08 -11.12
N PRO A 134 9.00 -42.56 -12.36
CA PRO A 134 9.15 -43.99 -12.58
C PRO A 134 10.42 -44.52 -11.90
N ASP A 135 10.28 -45.73 -11.36
CA ASP A 135 11.27 -46.45 -10.55
C ASP A 135 12.61 -46.63 -11.28
N VAL A 136 13.71 -46.48 -10.52
CA VAL A 136 15.07 -46.69 -11.02
C VAL A 136 15.32 -48.19 -11.21
N THR A 137 15.48 -48.62 -12.47
CA THR A 137 15.95 -49.97 -12.78
C THR A 137 17.41 -50.15 -12.35
N VAL A 138 17.63 -50.86 -11.25
CA VAL A 138 18.94 -51.34 -10.82
C VAL A 138 19.47 -52.38 -11.83
N LYS A 139 20.51 -52.04 -12.59
CA LYS A 139 21.29 -53.04 -13.34
C LYS A 139 22.14 -53.85 -12.35
N ARG A 140 21.82 -55.13 -12.16
CA ARG A 140 22.71 -56.09 -11.49
C ARG A 140 23.81 -56.52 -12.45
N SER A 141 25.06 -56.22 -12.11
CA SER A 141 26.26 -56.79 -12.73
C SER A 141 26.44 -58.23 -12.24
N ALA A 142 26.44 -59.21 -13.15
CA ALA A 142 26.87 -60.57 -12.85
C ALA A 142 28.32 -60.76 -13.36
N SER A 143 29.22 -61.14 -12.45
CA SER A 143 30.54 -61.68 -12.77
C SER A 143 30.45 -63.22 -12.76
N PRO A 144 31.07 -63.95 -13.71
CA PRO A 144 31.17 -65.40 -13.62
C PRO A 144 32.40 -65.84 -12.79
N PRO A 145 32.42 -67.09 -12.26
CA PRO A 145 33.40 -67.53 -11.27
C PRO A 145 34.74 -67.95 -11.90
N LYS A 146 35.78 -67.96 -11.05
CA LYS A 146 37.11 -68.52 -11.31
C LYS A 146 37.07 -70.05 -11.30
N GLU A 147 37.74 -70.66 -12.27
CA GLU A 147 38.66 -71.79 -12.07
C GLU A 147 39.95 -71.50 -12.86
#